data_AF-A0ABD3BA98-F1
#
_entry.id   AF-A0ABD3BA98-F1
#
_cell.length_a   1.000
_cell.length_b   1.000
_cell.length_c   1.000
_cell.angle_alpha   90.00
_cell.angle_beta   90.00
_cell.angle_gamma   90.00
#
_symmetry.space_group_name_H-M   'P 1'
#
loop_
_entity.id
_entity.type
_entity.pdbx_description
1 polymer ?
#
loop_
_entity_poly.entity_id
_entity_poly.type
_entity_poly.pdbx_seq_one_letter_code
_entity_poly.pdbx_strand_id
1 'polypeptide(L)'
;MRCLAALARWEELNNLCRVSWTRVDSIAPMAASAAWGEWDQMAEYVSRLDDGDETKLRVLGNTAATGDGSSNGTFFRAVLLVRSKKYDEAHEYVERARKCLATEVAALVLESYERAYSNMVRIQQLSELEEVIDYCTLPIGNPVAEGRRVLIRNMWSKRIKGAK
;
A
#
# COMPACT_ATOMS: atom_id res chain seq x y z
N MET A 1 0.92 -20.74 -3.38
CA MET A 1 0.53 -19.31 -3.22
C MET A 1 1.60 -18.35 -3.73
N ARG A 2 2.81 -18.30 -3.16
CA ARG A 2 3.90 -17.40 -3.64
C ARG A 2 4.23 -17.52 -5.14
N CYS A 3 4.29 -18.75 -5.67
CA CYS A 3 4.51 -18.95 -7.11
C CYS A 3 3.34 -18.46 -7.97
N LEU A 4 2.09 -18.53 -7.50
CA LEU A 4 0.94 -17.98 -8.22
C LEU A 4 0.98 -16.45 -8.25
N ALA A 5 1.39 -15.82 -7.14
CA ALA A 5 1.62 -14.39 -7.09
C ALA A 5 2.75 -13.96 -8.05
N ALA A 6 3.85 -14.71 -8.09
CA ALA A 6 4.96 -14.46 -9.02
C ALA A 6 4.57 -14.66 -10.50
N LEU A 7 3.64 -15.59 -10.78
CA LEU A 7 3.11 -15.86 -12.12
C LEU A 7 1.91 -14.97 -12.50
N ALA A 8 1.56 -13.99 -11.67
CA ALA A 8 0.41 -13.10 -11.87
C ALA A 8 -0.94 -13.82 -12.07
N ARG A 9 -1.11 -15.02 -11.51
CA ARG A 9 -2.36 -15.79 -11.55
C ARG A 9 -3.29 -15.38 -10.42
N TRP A 10 -3.80 -14.16 -10.49
CA TRP A 10 -4.53 -13.51 -9.39
C TRP A 10 -5.87 -14.18 -9.06
N GLU A 11 -6.59 -14.70 -10.04
CA GLU A 11 -7.87 -15.41 -9.82
C GLU A 11 -7.69 -16.73 -9.06
N GLU A 12 -6.75 -17.57 -9.52
CA GLU A 12 -6.39 -18.83 -8.84
C GLU A 12 -5.86 -18.55 -7.43
N LEU A 13 -5.07 -17.48 -7.27
CA LEU A 13 -4.55 -17.07 -5.98
C LEU A 13 -5.66 -16.58 -5.05
N ASN A 14 -6.61 -15.77 -5.52
CA ASN A 14 -7.71 -15.28 -4.68
C ASN A 14 -8.60 -16.43 -4.21
N ASN A 15 -8.91 -17.39 -5.10
CA ASN A 15 -9.65 -18.60 -4.72
C ASN A 15 -8.92 -19.41 -3.64
N LEU A 16 -7.60 -19.58 -3.79
CA LEU A 16 -6.79 -20.30 -2.81
C LEU A 16 -6.66 -19.53 -1.48
N CYS A 17 -6.57 -18.21 -1.54
CA CYS A 17 -6.59 -17.33 -0.37
C CYS A 17 -7.92 -17.44 0.37
N ARG A 18 -9.06 -17.41 -0.32
CA ARG A 18 -10.41 -17.59 0.29
C ARG A 18 -10.52 -18.89 1.09
N VAL A 19 -10.02 -20.00 0.54
CA VAL A 19 -10.05 -21.32 1.21
C VAL A 19 -9.08 -21.37 2.40
N SER A 20 -7.95 -20.69 2.30
CA SER A 20 -6.88 -20.75 3.31
C SER A 20 -6.95 -19.65 4.37
N TRP A 21 -7.84 -18.66 4.19
CA TRP A 21 -7.92 -17.41 4.95
C TRP A 21 -8.14 -17.59 6.45
N THR A 22 -8.75 -18.69 6.85
CA THR A 22 -9.04 -18.99 8.25
C THR A 22 -7.84 -19.56 9.02
N ARG A 23 -6.74 -19.95 8.36
CA ARG A 23 -5.65 -20.70 8.98
C ARG A 23 -4.34 -19.94 9.16
N VAL A 24 -4.10 -18.83 8.46
CA VAL A 24 -2.74 -18.23 8.43
C VAL A 24 -2.77 -16.71 8.26
N ASP A 25 -2.29 -15.98 9.28
CA ASP A 25 -2.15 -14.51 9.24
C ASP A 25 -1.11 -14.04 8.21
N SER A 26 -0.10 -14.87 7.92
CA SER A 26 0.94 -14.56 6.93
C SER A 26 0.45 -14.54 5.47
N ILE A 27 -0.80 -14.96 5.21
CA ILE A 27 -1.43 -14.88 3.89
C ILE A 27 -2.06 -13.50 3.66
N ALA A 28 -2.31 -12.70 4.70
CA ALA A 28 -3.07 -11.45 4.62
C ALA A 28 -2.53 -10.41 3.63
N PRO A 29 -1.22 -10.11 3.55
CA PRO A 29 -0.72 -9.17 2.55
C PRO A 29 -0.90 -9.69 1.12
N MET A 30 -0.73 -11.00 0.93
CA MET A 30 -0.87 -11.65 -0.38
C MET A 30 -2.33 -11.74 -0.82
N ALA A 31 -3.23 -12.01 0.12
CA ALA A 31 -4.66 -12.03 -0.11
C ALA A 31 -5.19 -10.63 -0.43
N ALA A 32 -4.71 -9.60 0.27
CA ALA A 32 -5.02 -8.20 -0.04
C ALA A 32 -4.59 -7.83 -1.48
N SER A 33 -3.37 -8.19 -1.88
CA SER A 33 -2.91 -8.01 -3.26
C SER A 33 -3.74 -8.79 -4.29
N ALA A 34 -4.14 -10.03 -3.97
CA ALA A 34 -4.95 -10.85 -4.87
C ALA A 34 -6.40 -10.36 -5.00
N ALA A 35 -6.92 -9.68 -3.97
CA ALA A 35 -8.24 -9.07 -3.96
C ALA A 35 -8.26 -7.64 -4.53
N TRP A 36 -7.22 -7.23 -5.25
CA TRP A 36 -7.17 -5.91 -5.88
C TRP A 36 -8.28 -5.77 -6.95
N GLY A 37 -9.33 -5.03 -6.61
CA GLY A 37 -10.57 -4.92 -7.41
C GLY A 37 -11.82 -5.42 -6.66
N GLU A 38 -11.66 -6.35 -5.72
CA GLU A 38 -12.68 -6.87 -4.81
C GLU A 38 -12.51 -6.22 -3.43
N TRP A 39 -12.92 -4.96 -3.34
CA TRP A 39 -12.53 -4.06 -2.25
C TRP A 39 -13.09 -4.43 -0.88
N ASP A 40 -14.28 -5.02 -0.84
CA ASP A 40 -14.90 -5.47 0.42
C ASP A 40 -14.10 -6.62 1.02
N GLN A 41 -13.63 -7.53 0.16
CA GLN A 41 -12.76 -8.63 0.53
C GLN A 41 -11.36 -8.13 0.93
N MET A 42 -10.80 -7.16 0.20
CA MET A 42 -9.56 -6.50 0.59
C MET A 42 -9.68 -5.85 1.98
N ALA A 43 -10.81 -5.20 2.29
CA ALA A 43 -11.03 -4.58 3.60
C ALA A 43 -11.02 -5.61 4.74
N GLU A 44 -11.60 -6.80 4.55
CA GLU A 44 -11.54 -7.89 5.53
C GLU A 44 -10.10 -8.40 5.73
N TYR A 45 -9.34 -8.50 4.64
CA TYR A 45 -7.94 -8.93 4.72
C TYR A 45 -7.07 -7.91 5.45
N VAL A 46 -7.30 -6.63 5.14
CA VAL A 46 -6.56 -5.51 5.71
C VAL A 46 -6.94 -5.26 7.17
N SER A 47 -8.16 -5.59 7.60
CA SER A 47 -8.54 -5.44 9.01
C SER A 47 -7.73 -6.34 9.95
N ARG A 48 -7.19 -7.46 9.45
CA ARG A 48 -6.31 -8.35 10.20
C ARG A 48 -4.83 -7.98 10.11
N LEU A 49 -4.46 -7.07 9.20
CA LEU A 49 -3.10 -6.55 9.12
C LEU A 49 -2.87 -5.50 10.19
N ASP A 50 -1.64 -5.49 10.71
CA ASP A 50 -1.14 -4.46 11.59
C ASP A 50 -1.34 -3.07 10.95
N ASP A 51 -1.92 -2.16 11.72
CA ASP A 51 -2.24 -0.80 11.29
C ASP A 51 -1.11 0.19 11.57
N GLY A 52 0.03 -0.29 12.07
CA GLY A 52 1.22 0.50 12.38
C GLY A 52 1.01 1.46 13.55
N ASP A 53 -0.07 1.31 14.31
CA ASP A 53 -0.30 2.06 15.54
C ASP A 53 0.57 1.47 16.65
N GLU A 54 1.69 2.13 16.94
CA GLU A 54 2.61 1.75 18.03
C GLU A 54 1.90 1.62 19.39
N THR A 55 0.76 2.31 19.57
CA THR A 55 -0.06 2.25 20.79
C THR A 55 -0.77 0.89 20.94
N LYS A 56 -1.15 0.25 19.83
CA LYS A 56 -1.82 -1.07 19.80
C LYS A 56 -0.85 -2.25 19.77
N LEU A 57 0.42 -2.00 19.45
CA LEU A 57 1.50 -3.00 19.44
C LEU A 57 1.67 -3.71 20.80
N ARG A 58 1.23 -3.09 21.90
CA ARG A 58 1.25 -3.69 23.25
C ARG A 58 0.17 -4.76 23.48
N VAL A 59 -0.88 -4.81 22.65
CA VAL A 59 -2.04 -5.71 22.87
C VAL A 59 -1.93 -7.01 22.06
N LEU A 60 -1.30 -6.99 20.88
CA LEU A 60 -1.12 -8.16 20.01
C LEU A 60 0.33 -8.67 20.07
N GLY A 61 0.72 -9.22 21.23
CA GLY A 61 2.08 -9.67 21.52
C GLY A 61 2.66 -10.80 20.66
N ASN A 62 2.02 -11.25 19.56
CA ASN A 62 2.42 -12.46 18.84
C ASN A 62 2.38 -12.40 17.30
N THR A 63 1.97 -11.29 16.66
CA THR A 63 2.17 -11.17 15.19
C THR A 63 3.62 -10.79 14.97
N ALA A 64 4.45 -11.82 14.77
CA ALA A 64 5.89 -11.73 14.63
C ALA A 64 6.33 -10.48 13.87
N ALA A 65 7.35 -9.82 14.44
CA ALA A 65 8.17 -8.79 13.86
C ALA A 65 8.92 -9.26 12.60
N THR A 66 8.18 -9.73 11.60
CA THR A 66 8.62 -9.66 10.21
C THR A 66 8.30 -8.23 9.78
N GLY A 67 9.34 -7.38 9.72
CA GLY A 67 9.22 -5.96 9.35
C GLY A 67 8.34 -5.69 8.12
N ASP A 68 8.17 -6.68 7.24
CA ASP A 68 7.31 -6.61 6.05
C ASP A 68 5.80 -6.47 6.31
N GLY A 69 5.28 -6.72 7.52
CA GLY A 69 3.83 -6.75 7.78
C GLY A 69 3.18 -5.37 7.96
N SER A 70 3.88 -4.47 8.65
CA SER A 70 3.32 -3.21 9.16
C SER A 70 3.15 -2.16 8.05
N SER A 71 4.14 -2.03 7.16
CA SER A 71 4.08 -1.12 6.01
C SER A 71 3.06 -1.55 4.94
N ASN A 72 2.81 -2.87 4.82
CA ASN A 72 1.77 -3.40 3.94
C ASN A 72 0.36 -3.08 4.44
N GLY A 73 0.09 -3.31 5.73
CA GLY A 73 -1.22 -3.05 6.32
C GLY A 73 -1.62 -1.57 6.24
N THR A 74 -0.69 -0.68 6.61
CA THR A 74 -0.88 0.78 6.51
C THR A 74 -1.10 1.24 5.07
N PHE A 75 -0.33 0.73 4.11
CA PHE A 75 -0.49 1.03 2.69
C PHE A 75 -1.87 0.65 2.16
N PHE A 76 -2.33 -0.59 2.37
CA PHE A 76 -3.63 -1.01 1.86
C PHE A 76 -4.80 -0.26 2.54
N ARG A 77 -4.67 0.12 3.82
CA ARG A 77 -5.65 0.99 4.49
C ARG A 77 -5.73 2.36 3.82
N ALA A 78 -4.58 2.97 3.51
CA ALA A 78 -4.53 4.24 2.79
C ALA A 78 -5.27 4.13 1.44
N VAL A 79 -5.02 3.06 0.67
CA VAL A 79 -5.70 2.81 -0.62
C VAL A 79 -7.22 2.72 -0.45
N LEU A 80 -7.71 1.97 0.55
CA LEU A 80 -9.14 1.83 0.83
C LEU A 80 -9.79 3.18 1.22
N LEU A 81 -9.08 4.03 1.97
CA LEU A 81 -9.55 5.34 2.39
C LEU A 81 -9.58 6.35 1.23
N VAL A 82 -8.55 6.36 0.37
CA VAL A 82 -8.53 7.17 -0.87
C VAL A 82 -9.75 6.80 -1.74
N ARG A 83 -10.02 5.50 -1.92
CA ARG A 83 -11.19 5.05 -2.67
C ARG A 83 -12.51 5.49 -2.03
N SER A 84 -12.58 5.46 -0.71
CA SER A 84 -13.76 5.91 0.06
C SER A 84 -13.88 7.44 0.12
N LYS A 85 -13.00 8.19 -0.55
CA LYS A 85 -12.92 9.66 -0.56
C LYS A 85 -12.66 10.27 0.82
N LYS A 86 -12.11 9.49 1.74
CA LYS A 86 -11.71 9.93 3.08
C LYS A 86 -10.25 10.37 3.05
N TYR A 87 -10.00 11.50 2.40
CA TYR A 87 -8.65 11.93 2.06
C TYR A 87 -7.81 12.33 3.28
N ASP A 88 -8.41 12.92 4.32
CA ASP A 88 -7.71 13.29 5.54
C ASP A 88 -7.20 12.05 6.29
N GLU A 89 -8.08 11.07 6.53
CA GLU A 89 -7.70 9.78 7.12
C GLU A 89 -6.66 9.05 6.25
N ALA A 90 -6.82 9.09 4.92
CA ALA A 90 -5.87 8.47 4.00
C ALA A 90 -4.45 9.07 4.13
N HIS A 91 -4.35 10.40 4.23
CA HIS A 91 -3.08 11.10 4.40
C HIS A 91 -2.36 10.66 5.69
N GLU A 92 -3.10 10.50 6.81
CA GLU A 92 -2.51 10.00 8.06
C GLU A 92 -1.92 8.59 7.90
N TYR A 93 -2.62 7.70 7.20
CA TYR A 93 -2.13 6.34 6.95
C TYR A 93 -0.94 6.31 5.97
N VAL A 94 -0.89 7.22 4.99
CA VAL A 94 0.27 7.39 4.11
C VAL A 94 1.51 7.81 4.92
N GLU A 95 1.38 8.82 5.78
CA GLU A 95 2.48 9.26 6.63
C GLU A 95 2.95 8.16 7.59
N ARG A 96 2.01 7.38 8.13
CA ARG A 96 2.33 6.21 8.97
C ARG A 96 3.10 5.15 8.17
N ALA A 97 2.63 4.79 6.98
CA ALA A 97 3.31 3.84 6.10
C ALA A 97 4.73 4.30 5.75
N ARG A 98 4.91 5.60 5.50
CA ARG A 98 6.23 6.20 5.22
C ARG A 98 7.18 6.08 6.40
N LYS A 99 6.71 6.33 7.63
CA LYS A 99 7.53 6.18 8.84
C LYS A 99 8.00 4.74 9.03
N CYS A 100 7.12 3.76 8.84
CA CYS A 100 7.48 2.33 8.88
C CYS A 100 8.51 1.98 7.80
N LEU A 101 8.31 2.44 6.56
CA LEU A 101 9.27 2.16 5.47
C LEU A 101 10.61 2.85 5.67
N ALA A 102 10.64 4.04 6.29
CA ALA A 102 11.89 4.74 6.54
C ALA A 102 12.81 3.93 7.48
N THR A 103 12.26 3.28 8.51
CA THR A 103 13.04 2.43 9.41
C THR A 103 13.49 1.14 8.74
N GLU A 104 12.61 0.51 7.95
CA GLU A 104 12.93 -0.69 7.16
C GLU A 104 14.04 -0.42 6.12
N VAL A 105 13.93 0.68 5.37
CA VAL A 105 14.94 1.07 4.36
C VAL A 105 16.26 1.45 5.00
N ALA A 106 16.26 2.20 6.11
CA ALA A 106 17.49 2.57 6.80
C ALA A 106 18.30 1.34 7.26
N ALA A 107 17.61 0.26 7.64
CA ALA A 107 18.24 -1.01 8.00
C ALA A 107 18.83 -1.75 6.78
N LEU A 108 18.17 -1.70 5.62
CA LEU A 108 18.52 -2.52 4.45
C LEU A 108 19.42 -1.84 3.42
N VAL A 109 19.38 -0.51 3.32
CA VAL A 109 20.09 0.25 2.26
C VAL A 109 21.61 0.14 2.36
N LEU A 110 22.12 -0.14 3.57
CA LEU A 110 23.54 -0.36 3.82
C LEU A 110 23.99 -1.79 3.50
N GLU A 111 23.06 -2.73 3.32
CA GLU A 111 23.37 -4.13 3.02
C GLU A 111 23.41 -4.41 1.51
N SER A 112 22.37 -4.02 0.78
CA SER A 112 22.30 -4.16 -0.68
C SER A 112 21.13 -3.37 -1.26
N TYR A 113 21.39 -2.69 -2.39
CA TYR A 113 20.33 -2.04 -3.17
C TYR A 113 19.24 -3.03 -3.62
N GLU A 114 19.62 -4.27 -3.97
CA GLU A 114 18.69 -5.30 -4.43
C GLU A 114 17.65 -5.65 -3.35
N ARG A 115 18.07 -5.69 -2.08
CA ARG A 115 17.18 -5.92 -0.94
C ARG A 115 16.28 -4.74 -0.63
N ALA A 116 16.74 -3.52 -0.87
CA ALA A 116 15.96 -2.30 -0.66
C ALA A 116 15.01 -1.99 -1.83
N TYR A 117 15.17 -2.62 -2.99
CA TYR A 117 14.43 -2.27 -4.21
C TYR A 117 12.92 -2.41 -4.04
N SER A 118 12.43 -3.48 -3.41
CA SER A 118 10.99 -3.65 -3.13
C SER A 118 10.44 -2.48 -2.29
N ASN A 119 11.24 -1.99 -1.34
CA ASN A 119 10.85 -0.88 -0.47
C ASN A 119 10.92 0.46 -1.23
N MET A 120 11.87 0.63 -2.16
CA MET A 120 11.91 1.80 -3.05
C MET A 120 10.66 1.87 -3.94
N VAL A 121 10.22 0.74 -4.49
CA VAL A 121 8.96 0.67 -5.25
C VAL A 121 7.78 1.04 -4.36
N ARG A 122 7.75 0.56 -3.11
CA ARG A 122 6.67 0.94 -2.19
C ARG A 122 6.68 2.44 -1.84
N ILE A 123 7.85 3.04 -1.67
CA ILE A 123 7.97 4.50 -1.45
C ILE A 123 7.40 5.26 -2.66
N GLN A 124 7.71 4.82 -3.88
CA GLN A 124 7.14 5.41 -5.09
C GLN A 124 5.61 5.29 -5.11
N GLN A 125 5.06 4.12 -4.75
CA GLN A 125 3.61 3.91 -4.67
C GLN A 125 2.94 4.83 -3.64
N LEU A 126 3.58 5.10 -2.50
CA LEU A 126 3.07 6.06 -1.52
C LEU A 126 3.07 7.49 -2.04
N SER A 127 4.15 7.92 -2.70
CA SER A 127 4.22 9.24 -3.33
C SER A 127 3.15 9.41 -4.41
N GLU A 128 2.87 8.35 -5.19
CA GLU A 128 1.78 8.36 -6.17
C GLU A 128 0.40 8.47 -5.50
N LEU A 129 0.22 7.83 -4.34
CA LEU A 129 -1.03 7.91 -3.60
C LEU A 129 -1.30 9.33 -3.05
N GLU A 130 -0.26 10.04 -2.62
CA GLU A 130 -0.35 11.46 -2.23
C GLU A 130 -0.72 12.33 -3.40
N GLU A 131 -0.08 12.12 -4.56
CA GLU A 131 -0.42 12.86 -5.77
C GLU A 131 -1.89 12.65 -6.17
N VAL A 132 -2.44 11.45 -5.93
CA VAL A 132 -3.88 11.16 -6.13
C VAL A 132 -4.73 11.93 -5.13
N ILE A 133 -4.36 11.93 -3.85
CA ILE A 133 -5.05 12.69 -2.79
C ILE A 133 -5.07 14.19 -3.15
N ASP A 134 -3.91 14.75 -3.48
CA ASP A 134 -3.75 16.14 -3.94
C ASP A 134 -4.65 16.41 -5.14
N TYR A 135 -4.55 15.57 -6.17
CA TYR A 135 -5.33 15.74 -7.39
C TYR A 135 -6.85 15.76 -7.13
N CYS A 136 -7.32 14.89 -6.24
CA CYS A 136 -8.73 14.79 -5.88
C CYS A 136 -9.24 15.91 -4.96
N THR A 137 -8.37 16.53 -4.18
CA THR A 137 -8.71 17.60 -3.23
C THR A 137 -8.54 19.01 -3.82
N LEU A 138 -7.92 19.13 -5.01
CA LEU A 138 -7.69 20.43 -5.64
C LEU A 138 -9.00 21.19 -5.95
N PRO A 139 -9.09 22.48 -5.59
CA PRO A 139 -10.28 23.30 -5.87
C PRO A 139 -10.63 23.35 -7.37
N ILE A 140 -11.93 23.33 -7.65
CA ILE A 140 -12.46 23.50 -9.01
C ILE A 140 -12.58 25.00 -9.30
N GLY A 141 -12.26 25.43 -10.52
CA GLY A 141 -12.40 26.83 -10.95
C GLY A 141 -11.24 27.75 -10.59
N ASN A 142 -10.20 27.26 -9.91
CA ASN A 142 -8.96 28.01 -9.68
C ASN A 142 -7.94 27.73 -10.81
N PRO A 143 -7.48 28.75 -11.56
CA PRO A 143 -6.50 28.57 -12.64
C PRO A 143 -5.18 27.91 -12.21
N VAL A 144 -4.71 28.21 -10.99
CA VAL A 144 -3.49 27.62 -10.41
C VAL A 144 -3.71 26.13 -10.12
N ALA A 145 -4.89 25.77 -9.58
CA ALA A 145 -5.25 24.39 -9.32
C ALA A 145 -5.38 23.58 -10.62
N GLU A 146 -5.89 24.17 -11.69
CA GLU A 146 -5.97 23.53 -13.00
C GLU A 146 -4.57 23.27 -13.60
N GLY A 147 -3.66 24.25 -13.48
CA GLY A 147 -2.26 24.06 -13.84
C GLY A 147 -1.61 22.89 -13.09
N ARG A 148 -1.88 22.77 -11.78
CA ARG A 148 -1.40 21.63 -10.97
C ARG A 148 -2.00 20.30 -11.42
N ARG A 149 -3.31 20.24 -11.73
CA ARG A 149 -3.95 19.02 -12.27
C ARG A 149 -3.30 18.55 -13.56
N VAL A 150 -3.03 19.46 -14.49
CA VAL A 150 -2.35 19.14 -15.76
C VAL A 150 -0.94 18.63 -15.51
N LEU A 151 -0.20 19.27 -14.60
CA LEU A 151 1.15 18.85 -14.24
C LEU A 151 1.17 17.42 -13.66
N ILE A 152 0.28 17.11 -12.72
CA ILE A 152 0.16 15.76 -12.14
C ILE A 152 -0.14 14.71 -13.22
N ARG A 153 -1.14 14.95 -14.09
CA ARG A 153 -1.47 14.03 -15.20
C ARG A 153 -0.29 13.80 -16.14
N ASN A 154 0.48 14.85 -16.43
CA ASN A 154 1.68 14.75 -17.27
C ASN A 154 2.78 13.92 -16.60
N MET A 155 3.00 14.08 -15.30
CA MET A 155 3.96 13.27 -14.55
C MET A 155 3.58 11.79 -14.59
N TRP A 156 2.33 11.44 -14.29
CA TRP A 156 1.84 10.05 -14.35
C TRP A 156 2.01 9.45 -15.75
N SER A 157 1.61 10.21 -16.78
CA SER A 157 1.75 9.77 -18.18
C SER A 157 3.20 9.50 -18.58
N LYS A 158 4.14 10.30 -18.08
CA LYS A 158 5.58 10.10 -18.32
C LYS A 158 6.11 8.87 -17.58
N ARG A 159 5.73 8.68 -16.31
CA ARG A 159 6.17 7.51 -15.51
C ARG A 159 5.72 6.19 -16.13
N ILE A 160 4.46 6.10 -16.55
CA ILE A 160 3.92 4.90 -17.21
C ILE A 160 4.69 4.58 -18.51
N LYS A 161 5.08 5.59 -19.28
CA LYS A 161 5.86 5.40 -20.52
C LYS A 161 7.34 5.06 -20.29
N GLY A 162 7.89 5.47 -19.13
CA GLY A 162 9.29 5.24 -18.76
C GLY A 162 9.56 3.84 -18.20
N ALA A 163 8.52 3.14 -17.72
CA ALA A 163 8.58 1.73 -17.35
C ALA A 163 8.56 0.86 -18.62
N LYS A 164 9.71 0.73 -19.29
CA LYS A 164 9.97 -0.23 -20.36
C LYS A 164 10.80 -1.40 -19.86
#